data_AF-A0A958EXC0-F1
#
_entry.id   AF-A0A958EXC0-F1
#
_cell.length_a   1.000
_cell.length_b   1.000
_cell.length_c   1.000
_cell.angle_alpha   90.00
_cell.angle_beta   90.00
_cell.angle_gamma   90.00
#
_symmetry.space_group_name_H-M   'P 1'
#
loop_
_entity.id
_entity.type
_entity.pdbx_description
1 polymer ?
#
loop_
_entity_poly.entity_id
_entity_poly.type
_entity_poly.pdbx_seq_one_letter_code
_entity_poly.pdbx_strand_id
1 'polypeptide(L)'
;PEVELWLSKVYLKKNETDLALKRLSSITTNSDNNELRAEAFFEIGVIYFTSEQYSAAIENFSSCINETSDSETAGNAQYKLADSYFKLKQYENAVDNYDEVLDYDLPILIQFDAVIQMVNSLLELKQYDRAEEVLLNILRDQRFKEQYSMIATKLANMVEFQGEYDYAMEKYYEVIQKYPRTEGSALSSFYLAQLYEFEYGKLDSAKVKYDQVKKEYSKSESAEEAAERSKLLGEYLKIRTDLDKDKSDLYKLEHGDSSLVDSVVTSVDTLSAPVTAELFRNQVNENTNTGFDNDPFSDPDSTNNTFADTTVQQKLPDKKIKTTKVAVSRDPAKVEESFLKNTYRLAEYFLLDYQHYDSALVEYNFFVKNFHDSLLTPKAYYSLFYIYNDVENDSLIADSLKNLILTHYPKSTYAKQLSGKTVVVDKDDDEKIKIKFLDAEDLYTQKKYDDAIKKYNEIADHDSGTVWATKSRYAVGYIYENDLMEKNKAIESYSILAKEYPNTNQGKIAIKKIAEPPKEEPKPIEAPVDSTIDMNTLSLPDSSQQQSSGEE
;
A
#
# COMPACT_ATOMS: atom_id res chain seq x y z
N PRO A 1 26.01 -39.20 -24.08
CA PRO A 1 24.87 -38.31 -24.38
C PRO A 1 24.03 -37.98 -23.12
N GLU A 2 23.53 -38.99 -22.40
CA GLU A 2 22.79 -38.78 -21.14
C GLU A 2 23.63 -38.10 -20.03
N VAL A 3 24.91 -38.47 -19.90
CA VAL A 3 25.85 -37.82 -18.96
C VAL A 3 26.04 -36.33 -19.28
N GLU A 4 26.04 -35.97 -20.58
CA GLU A 4 26.18 -34.56 -21.01
C GLU A 4 24.93 -33.74 -20.65
N LEU A 5 23.75 -34.36 -20.72
CA LEU A 5 22.49 -33.73 -20.30
C LEU A 5 22.49 -33.46 -18.79
N TRP A 6 22.82 -34.44 -17.96
CA TRP A 6 22.91 -34.23 -16.51
C TRP A 6 23.96 -33.18 -16.14
N LEU A 7 25.10 -33.18 -16.83
CA LEU A 7 26.15 -32.19 -16.63
C LEU A 7 25.67 -30.77 -17.01
N SER A 8 24.87 -30.64 -18.08
CA SER A 8 24.28 -29.36 -18.46
C SER A 8 23.31 -28.83 -17.40
N LYS A 9 22.46 -29.68 -16.81
CA LYS A 9 21.56 -29.29 -15.70
C LYS A 9 22.35 -28.84 -14.46
N VAL A 10 23.50 -29.46 -14.19
CA VAL A 10 24.42 -29.02 -13.13
C VAL A 10 25.01 -27.65 -13.44
N TYR A 11 25.44 -27.39 -14.68
CA TYR A 11 25.93 -26.08 -15.09
C TYR A 11 24.87 -25.00 -14.96
N LEU A 12 23.61 -25.28 -15.32
CA LEU A 12 22.49 -24.35 -15.12
C LEU A 12 22.28 -24.01 -13.64
N LYS A 13 22.33 -25.01 -12.74
CA LYS A 13 22.26 -24.76 -11.29
C LYS A 13 23.43 -23.93 -10.75
N LYS A 14 24.56 -23.90 -11.46
CA LYS A 14 25.74 -23.10 -11.12
C LYS A 14 25.78 -21.74 -11.83
N ASN A 15 24.73 -21.37 -12.57
CA ASN A 15 24.67 -20.19 -13.44
C ASN A 15 25.76 -20.15 -14.52
N GLU A 16 26.28 -21.30 -14.95
CA GLU A 16 27.26 -21.44 -16.02
C GLU A 16 26.55 -21.71 -17.36
N THR A 17 25.68 -20.79 -17.78
CA THR A 17 24.74 -20.95 -18.90
C THR A 17 25.42 -21.24 -20.24
N ASP A 18 26.55 -20.59 -20.55
CA ASP A 18 27.27 -20.80 -21.81
C ASP A 18 27.81 -22.23 -21.95
N LEU A 19 28.29 -22.81 -20.83
CA LEU A 19 28.77 -24.17 -20.81
C LEU A 19 27.61 -25.16 -20.96
N ALA A 20 26.48 -24.89 -20.31
CA ALA A 20 25.26 -25.68 -20.47
C ALA A 20 24.79 -25.69 -21.92
N LEU A 21 24.66 -24.51 -22.55
CA LEU A 21 24.25 -24.37 -23.95
C LEU A 21 25.19 -25.14 -24.89
N LYS A 22 26.51 -25.00 -24.71
CA LYS A 22 27.48 -25.72 -25.55
C LYS A 22 27.29 -27.24 -25.48
N ARG A 23 27.02 -27.78 -24.27
CA ARG A 23 26.78 -29.22 -24.11
C ARG A 23 25.44 -29.64 -24.70
N LEU A 24 24.38 -28.88 -24.45
CA LEU A 24 23.05 -29.15 -24.99
C LEU A 24 23.03 -29.10 -26.52
N SER A 25 23.66 -28.10 -27.15
CA SER A 25 23.77 -28.02 -28.61
C SER A 25 24.58 -29.17 -29.21
N SER A 26 25.54 -29.73 -28.47
CA SER A 26 26.25 -30.94 -28.89
C SER A 26 25.35 -32.17 -28.87
N ILE A 27 24.36 -32.23 -27.96
CA ILE A 27 23.40 -33.33 -27.89
C ILE A 27 22.42 -33.24 -29.06
N THR A 28 21.87 -32.05 -29.33
CA THR A 28 20.91 -31.86 -30.43
C THR A 28 21.49 -32.18 -31.81
N THR A 29 22.81 -32.06 -31.99
CA THR A 29 23.49 -32.35 -33.27
C THR A 29 24.05 -33.76 -33.40
N ASN A 30 24.52 -34.38 -32.32
CA ASN A 30 25.30 -35.62 -32.40
C ASN A 30 24.60 -36.84 -31.78
N SER A 31 23.44 -36.67 -31.14
CA SER A 31 22.69 -37.77 -30.55
C SER A 31 21.76 -38.42 -31.58
N ASP A 32 21.86 -39.75 -31.75
CA ASP A 32 20.91 -40.51 -32.57
C ASP A 32 19.57 -40.78 -31.85
N ASN A 33 19.50 -40.53 -30.55
CA ASN A 33 18.27 -40.71 -29.76
C ASN A 33 17.41 -39.43 -29.83
N ASN A 34 16.25 -39.54 -30.47
CA ASN A 34 15.30 -38.43 -30.65
C ASN A 34 14.79 -37.86 -29.32
N GLU A 35 14.45 -38.71 -28.35
CA GLU A 35 13.95 -38.25 -27.05
C GLU A 35 15.01 -37.45 -26.29
N LEU A 36 16.27 -37.88 -26.40
CA LEU A 36 17.38 -37.14 -25.81
C LEU A 36 17.65 -35.80 -26.54
N ARG A 37 17.43 -35.75 -27.86
CA ARG A 37 17.47 -34.48 -28.61
C ARG A 37 16.32 -33.56 -28.19
N ALA A 38 15.12 -34.10 -28.04
CA ALA A 38 13.94 -33.35 -27.61
C ALA A 38 14.15 -32.74 -26.22
N GLU A 39 14.65 -33.51 -25.26
CA GLU A 39 14.95 -32.98 -23.92
C GLU A 39 16.04 -31.89 -23.98
N ALA A 40 17.07 -32.07 -24.81
CA ALA A 40 18.08 -31.03 -25.00
C ALA A 40 17.51 -29.76 -25.63
N PHE A 41 16.63 -29.87 -26.63
CA PHE A 41 15.93 -28.74 -27.22
C PHE A 41 15.02 -28.03 -26.20
N PHE A 42 14.30 -28.78 -25.37
CA PHE A 42 13.47 -28.21 -24.31
C PHE A 42 14.30 -27.36 -23.34
N GLU A 43 15.41 -27.91 -22.83
CA GLU A 43 16.29 -27.19 -21.90
C GLU A 43 16.93 -25.94 -22.55
N ILE A 44 17.33 -26.01 -23.82
CA ILE A 44 17.79 -24.82 -24.57
C ILE A 44 16.67 -23.79 -24.69
N GLY A 45 15.45 -24.21 -25.00
CA GLY A 45 14.28 -23.34 -25.05
C GLY A 45 14.03 -22.63 -23.73
N VAL A 46 14.11 -23.34 -22.60
CA VAL A 46 13.98 -22.76 -21.25
C VAL A 46 15.07 -21.72 -20.96
N ILE A 47 16.32 -22.00 -21.36
CA ILE A 47 17.43 -21.04 -21.23
C ILE A 47 17.13 -19.75 -22.01
N TYR A 48 16.68 -19.88 -23.26
CA TYR A 48 16.34 -18.71 -24.07
C TYR A 48 15.12 -17.95 -23.53
N PHE A 49 14.10 -18.66 -23.05
CA PHE A 49 12.91 -18.07 -22.45
C PHE A 49 13.26 -17.25 -21.20
N THR A 50 14.07 -17.81 -20.30
CA THR A 50 14.54 -17.12 -19.09
C THR A 50 15.50 -15.97 -19.39
N SER A 51 16.18 -16.01 -20.53
CA SER A 51 17.01 -14.92 -21.06
C SER A 51 16.21 -13.90 -21.88
N GLU A 52 14.88 -13.98 -21.87
CA GLU A 52 13.94 -13.11 -22.62
C GLU A 52 14.11 -13.16 -24.16
N GLN A 53 14.84 -14.15 -24.67
CA GLN A 53 15.04 -14.40 -26.10
C GLN A 53 13.93 -15.30 -26.64
N TYR A 54 12.70 -14.81 -26.60
CA TYR A 54 11.50 -15.61 -26.88
C TYR A 54 11.44 -16.19 -28.31
N SER A 55 11.98 -15.50 -29.31
CA SER A 55 12.06 -16.03 -30.69
C SER A 55 12.93 -17.28 -30.78
N ALA A 56 14.09 -17.28 -30.10
CA ALA A 56 14.95 -18.46 -30.05
C ALA A 56 14.33 -19.58 -29.20
N ALA A 57 13.60 -19.23 -28.15
CA ALA A 57 12.84 -20.19 -27.36
C ALA A 57 11.77 -20.91 -28.21
N ILE A 58 11.01 -20.17 -29.03
CA ILE A 58 10.02 -20.70 -29.97
C ILE A 58 10.62 -21.75 -30.90
N GLU A 59 11.77 -21.46 -31.53
CA GLU A 59 12.45 -22.40 -32.44
C GLU A 59 12.84 -23.70 -31.72
N ASN A 60 13.36 -23.59 -30.50
CA ASN A 60 13.81 -24.75 -29.72
C ASN A 60 12.65 -25.57 -29.17
N PHE A 61 11.58 -24.94 -28.66
CA PHE A 61 10.38 -25.68 -28.23
C PHE A 61 9.68 -26.36 -29.41
N SER A 62 9.58 -25.69 -30.56
CA SER A 62 9.07 -26.31 -31.79
C SER A 62 9.93 -27.52 -32.21
N SER A 63 11.24 -27.42 -32.08
CA SER A 63 12.15 -28.54 -32.36
C SER A 63 11.98 -29.69 -31.37
N CYS A 64 11.74 -29.40 -30.09
CA CYS A 64 11.43 -30.40 -29.08
C CYS A 64 10.18 -31.21 -29.45
N ILE A 65 9.08 -30.52 -29.78
CA ILE A 65 7.79 -31.14 -30.15
C ILE A 65 7.95 -32.04 -31.38
N ASN A 66 8.74 -31.63 -32.38
CA ASN A 66 8.97 -32.41 -33.60
C ASN A 66 9.86 -33.65 -33.38
N GLU A 67 10.65 -33.68 -32.32
CA GLU A 67 11.61 -34.74 -32.04
C GLU A 67 11.06 -35.82 -31.09
N THR A 68 10.21 -35.44 -30.15
CA THR A 68 9.66 -36.36 -29.16
C THR A 68 8.42 -37.09 -29.65
N SER A 69 8.26 -38.33 -29.23
CA SER A 69 7.01 -39.09 -29.34
C SER A 69 6.26 -39.18 -28.00
N ASP A 70 6.87 -38.68 -26.92
CA ASP A 70 6.31 -38.65 -25.58
C ASP A 70 5.31 -37.49 -25.43
N SER A 71 4.07 -37.82 -25.08
CA SER A 71 2.97 -36.85 -24.99
C SER A 71 3.22 -35.81 -23.89
N GLU A 72 3.84 -36.19 -22.77
CA GLU A 72 4.07 -35.27 -21.67
C GLU A 72 5.16 -34.25 -22.04
N THR A 73 6.25 -34.71 -22.65
CA THR A 73 7.34 -33.86 -23.15
C THR A 73 6.85 -32.91 -24.24
N ALA A 74 6.10 -33.42 -25.22
CA ALA A 74 5.51 -32.60 -26.27
C ALA A 74 4.55 -31.54 -25.68
N GLY A 75 3.67 -31.94 -24.76
CA GLY A 75 2.72 -31.03 -24.14
C GLY A 75 3.38 -29.95 -23.28
N ASN A 76 4.43 -30.29 -22.51
CA ASN A 76 5.20 -29.31 -21.75
C ASN A 76 5.94 -28.31 -22.66
N ALA A 77 6.50 -28.79 -23.78
CA ALA A 77 7.13 -27.94 -24.78
C ALA A 77 6.11 -27.04 -25.49
N GLN A 78 4.92 -27.56 -25.82
CA GLN A 78 3.80 -26.82 -26.40
C GLN A 78 3.35 -25.68 -25.48
N TYR A 79 3.22 -25.96 -24.19
CA TYR A 79 2.88 -24.95 -23.19
C TYR A 79 3.92 -23.81 -23.16
N LYS A 80 5.22 -24.17 -23.18
CA LYS A 80 6.30 -23.17 -23.18
C LYS A 80 6.44 -22.42 -24.51
N LEU A 81 6.07 -23.05 -25.61
CA LEU A 81 5.94 -22.42 -26.91
C LEU A 81 4.84 -21.33 -26.88
N ALA A 82 3.68 -21.65 -26.32
CA ALA A 82 2.58 -20.71 -26.12
C ALA A 82 2.96 -19.53 -25.18
N ASP A 83 3.61 -19.81 -24.04
CA ASP A 83 4.19 -18.80 -23.14
C ASP A 83 5.11 -17.83 -23.91
N SER A 84 5.95 -18.38 -24.80
CA SER A 84 6.90 -17.59 -25.60
C SER A 84 6.19 -16.66 -26.59
N TYR A 85 5.14 -17.15 -27.26
CA TYR A 85 4.30 -16.32 -28.13
C TYR A 85 3.58 -15.22 -27.35
N PHE A 86 3.05 -15.54 -26.17
CA PHE A 86 2.41 -14.56 -25.30
C PHE A 86 3.38 -13.42 -24.90
N LYS A 87 4.61 -13.77 -24.52
CA LYS A 87 5.65 -12.78 -24.16
C LYS A 87 6.07 -11.89 -25.34
N LEU A 88 6.00 -12.39 -26.57
CA LEU A 88 6.17 -11.59 -27.79
C LEU A 88 4.93 -10.78 -28.19
N LYS A 89 3.85 -10.82 -27.41
CA LYS A 89 2.55 -10.21 -27.71
C LYS A 89 1.91 -10.74 -29.00
N GLN A 90 2.29 -11.94 -29.42
CA GLN A 90 1.67 -12.65 -30.54
C GLN A 90 0.49 -13.46 -30.01
N TYR A 91 -0.55 -12.75 -29.56
CA TYR A 91 -1.63 -13.35 -28.79
C TYR A 91 -2.46 -14.36 -29.59
N GLU A 92 -2.72 -14.18 -30.88
CA GLU A 92 -3.36 -15.21 -31.71
C GLU A 92 -2.55 -16.52 -31.71
N ASN A 93 -1.25 -16.46 -31.97
CA ASN A 93 -0.39 -17.64 -31.93
C ASN A 93 -0.39 -18.28 -30.53
N ALA A 94 -0.37 -17.46 -29.48
CA ALA A 94 -0.44 -17.97 -28.11
C ALA A 94 -1.76 -18.72 -27.86
N VAL A 95 -2.89 -18.18 -28.29
CA VAL A 95 -4.21 -18.83 -28.17
C VAL A 95 -4.21 -20.20 -28.85
N ASP A 96 -3.76 -20.27 -30.10
CA ASP A 96 -3.73 -21.52 -30.86
C ASP A 96 -2.83 -22.55 -30.18
N ASN A 97 -1.65 -22.13 -29.71
CA ASN A 97 -0.70 -23.04 -29.07
C ASN A 97 -1.16 -23.49 -27.67
N TYR A 98 -1.87 -22.64 -26.90
CA TYR A 98 -2.46 -23.04 -25.62
C TYR A 98 -3.64 -24.00 -25.80
N ASP A 99 -4.44 -23.86 -26.85
CA ASP A 99 -5.52 -24.79 -27.17
C ASP A 99 -4.95 -26.19 -27.46
N GLU A 100 -3.87 -26.27 -28.24
CA GLU A 100 -3.15 -27.52 -28.51
C GLU A 100 -2.60 -28.20 -27.24
N VAL A 101 -2.33 -27.47 -26.15
CA VAL A 101 -1.91 -28.07 -24.86
C VAL A 101 -2.98 -29.03 -24.32
N LEU A 102 -4.26 -28.79 -24.63
CA LEU A 102 -5.39 -29.58 -24.14
C LEU A 102 -5.52 -30.94 -24.83
N ASP A 103 -4.83 -31.14 -25.95
CA ASP A 103 -4.79 -32.42 -26.67
C ASP A 103 -3.78 -33.41 -26.08
N TYR A 104 -2.87 -32.95 -25.20
CA TYR A 104 -1.85 -33.78 -24.56
C TYR A 104 -2.30 -34.32 -23.19
N ASP A 105 -1.78 -35.50 -22.81
CA ASP A 105 -2.01 -36.08 -21.49
C ASP A 105 -1.13 -35.42 -20.42
N LEU A 106 -1.51 -34.20 -20.04
CA LEU A 106 -0.81 -33.41 -19.02
C LEU A 106 -1.56 -33.38 -17.69
N PRO A 107 -0.87 -33.14 -16.56
CA PRO A 107 -1.52 -32.85 -15.28
C PRO A 107 -2.58 -31.76 -15.40
N ILE A 108 -3.72 -31.95 -14.71
CA ILE A 108 -4.88 -31.04 -14.79
C ILE A 108 -4.54 -29.58 -14.47
N LEU A 109 -3.56 -29.35 -13.60
CA LEU A 109 -3.11 -28.01 -13.23
C LEU A 109 -2.39 -27.30 -14.38
N ILE A 110 -1.65 -28.04 -15.22
CA ILE A 110 -0.98 -27.47 -16.41
C ILE A 110 -2.04 -27.13 -17.47
N GLN A 111 -3.00 -28.04 -17.71
CA GLN A 111 -4.11 -27.76 -18.62
C GLN A 111 -4.93 -26.55 -18.14
N PHE A 112 -5.19 -26.44 -16.84
CA PHE A 112 -5.89 -25.30 -16.26
C PHE A 112 -5.12 -24.00 -16.48
N ASP A 113 -3.81 -23.98 -16.18
CA ASP A 113 -2.97 -22.79 -16.38
C ASP A 113 -2.94 -22.38 -17.87
N ALA A 114 -2.80 -23.34 -18.78
CA ALA A 114 -2.87 -23.10 -20.23
C ALA A 114 -4.17 -22.41 -20.63
N VAL A 115 -5.32 -22.86 -20.11
CA VAL A 115 -6.61 -22.21 -20.39
C VAL A 115 -6.66 -20.79 -19.83
N ILE A 116 -6.15 -20.57 -18.62
CA ILE A 116 -6.12 -19.22 -18.04
C ILE A 116 -5.24 -18.28 -18.90
N GLN A 117 -4.09 -18.75 -19.40
CA GLN A 117 -3.25 -17.95 -20.28
C GLN A 117 -3.84 -17.75 -21.68
N MET A 118 -4.55 -18.74 -22.21
CA MET A 118 -5.35 -18.61 -23.44
C MET A 118 -6.40 -17.51 -23.29
N VAL A 119 -7.15 -17.54 -22.18
CA VAL A 119 -8.14 -16.51 -21.84
C VAL A 119 -7.47 -15.15 -21.71
N ASN A 120 -6.33 -15.03 -21.01
CA ASN A 120 -5.59 -13.77 -20.92
C ASN A 120 -5.19 -13.24 -22.31
N SER A 121 -4.75 -14.12 -23.20
CA SER A 121 -4.41 -13.77 -24.59
C SER A 121 -5.64 -13.25 -25.35
N LEU A 122 -6.81 -13.87 -25.18
CA LEU A 122 -8.07 -13.41 -25.77
C LEU A 122 -8.53 -12.05 -25.20
N LEU A 123 -8.28 -11.79 -23.91
CA LEU A 123 -8.59 -10.48 -23.30
C LEU A 123 -7.72 -9.36 -23.87
N GLU A 124 -6.42 -9.60 -24.08
CA GLU A 124 -5.51 -8.65 -24.76
C GLU A 124 -5.98 -8.34 -26.19
N LEU A 125 -6.56 -9.35 -26.86
CA LEU A 125 -7.17 -9.22 -28.18
C LEU A 125 -8.58 -8.60 -28.16
N LYS A 126 -9.13 -8.34 -26.98
CA LYS A 126 -10.52 -7.88 -26.76
C LYS A 126 -11.58 -8.82 -27.35
N GLN A 127 -11.25 -10.10 -27.46
CA GLN A 127 -12.13 -11.16 -27.98
C GLN A 127 -12.88 -11.81 -26.82
N TYR A 128 -13.72 -11.02 -26.14
CA TYR A 128 -14.38 -11.45 -24.91
C TYR A 128 -15.34 -12.63 -25.10
N ASP A 129 -16.07 -12.67 -26.22
CA ASP A 129 -17.00 -13.77 -26.51
C ASP A 129 -16.28 -15.13 -26.57
N ARG A 130 -15.10 -15.17 -27.20
CA ARG A 130 -14.26 -16.39 -27.25
C ARG A 130 -13.71 -16.74 -25.87
N ALA A 131 -13.31 -15.74 -25.09
CA ALA A 131 -12.81 -15.95 -23.72
C ALA A 131 -13.89 -16.55 -22.81
N GLU A 132 -15.12 -16.05 -22.92
CA GLU A 132 -16.28 -16.56 -22.21
C GLU A 132 -16.58 -18.01 -22.59
N GLU A 133 -16.60 -18.31 -23.90
CA GLU A 133 -16.85 -19.65 -24.41
C GLU A 133 -15.85 -20.67 -23.84
N VAL A 134 -14.55 -20.35 -23.87
CA VAL A 134 -13.48 -21.19 -23.32
C VAL A 134 -13.72 -21.45 -21.83
N LEU A 135 -13.98 -20.41 -21.04
CA LEU A 135 -14.21 -20.54 -19.59
C LEU A 135 -15.49 -21.33 -19.27
N LEU A 136 -16.58 -21.12 -20.00
CA LEU A 136 -17.83 -21.86 -19.82
C LEU A 136 -17.68 -23.34 -20.19
N ASN A 137 -16.87 -23.65 -21.20
CA ASN A 137 -16.59 -25.04 -21.58
C ASN A 137 -15.83 -25.78 -20.48
N ILE A 138 -14.75 -25.18 -19.94
CA ILE A 138 -13.99 -25.83 -18.86
C ILE A 138 -14.76 -25.91 -17.54
N LEU A 139 -15.67 -24.96 -17.28
CA LEU A 139 -16.53 -24.98 -16.09
C LEU A 139 -17.54 -26.14 -16.10
N ARG A 140 -17.82 -26.73 -17.27
CA ARG A 140 -18.69 -27.90 -17.43
C ARG A 140 -17.94 -29.23 -17.30
N ASP A 141 -16.63 -29.21 -17.52
CA ASP A 141 -15.79 -30.40 -17.46
C ASP A 141 -15.53 -30.80 -16.00
N GLN A 142 -15.88 -32.03 -15.64
CA GLN A 142 -15.76 -32.55 -14.26
C GLN A 142 -14.32 -32.73 -13.81
N ARG A 143 -13.35 -32.80 -14.73
CA ARG A 143 -11.92 -32.90 -14.41
C ARG A 143 -11.41 -31.65 -13.67
N PHE A 144 -12.00 -30.49 -13.97
CA PHE A 144 -11.64 -29.19 -13.38
C PHE A 144 -12.47 -28.80 -12.15
N LYS A 145 -13.17 -29.75 -11.53
CA LYS A 145 -14.09 -29.46 -10.42
C LYS A 145 -13.43 -28.71 -9.26
N GLU A 146 -12.18 -29.03 -8.96
CA GLU A 146 -11.40 -28.35 -7.92
C GLU A 146 -11.07 -26.88 -8.29
N GLN A 147 -11.05 -26.55 -9.58
CA GLN A 147 -10.75 -25.22 -10.12
C GLN A 147 -12.01 -24.39 -10.41
N TYR A 148 -13.22 -24.94 -10.27
CA TYR A 148 -14.47 -24.24 -10.61
C TYR A 148 -14.62 -22.87 -9.95
N SER A 149 -14.13 -22.71 -8.73
CA SER A 149 -14.13 -21.41 -8.05
C SER A 149 -13.28 -20.39 -8.78
N MET A 150 -12.05 -20.75 -9.16
CA MET A 150 -11.12 -19.88 -9.88
C MET A 150 -11.60 -19.58 -11.31
N ILE A 151 -12.16 -20.57 -12.00
CA ILE A 151 -12.75 -20.40 -13.35
C ILE A 151 -13.90 -19.40 -13.30
N ALA A 152 -14.79 -19.55 -12.31
CA ALA A 152 -15.92 -18.64 -12.15
C ALA A 152 -15.48 -17.24 -11.74
N THR A 153 -14.44 -17.09 -10.91
CA THR A 153 -13.81 -15.79 -10.66
C THR A 153 -13.27 -15.20 -11.96
N LYS A 154 -12.56 -15.98 -12.78
CA LYS A 154 -12.00 -15.47 -14.05
C LYS A 154 -13.07 -14.98 -15.02
N LEU A 155 -14.24 -15.62 -15.06
CA LEU A 155 -15.41 -15.14 -15.80
C LEU A 155 -15.87 -13.76 -15.28
N ALA A 156 -15.93 -13.57 -13.96
CA ALA A 156 -16.29 -12.28 -13.37
C ALA A 156 -15.26 -11.19 -13.71
N ASN A 157 -13.96 -11.49 -13.63
CA ASN A 157 -12.90 -10.57 -14.03
C ASN A 157 -13.01 -10.18 -15.50
N MET A 158 -13.36 -11.10 -16.40
CA MET A 158 -13.56 -10.79 -17.82
C MET A 158 -14.66 -9.74 -18.01
N VAL A 159 -15.78 -9.86 -17.30
CA VAL A 159 -16.88 -8.88 -17.33
C VAL A 159 -16.41 -7.52 -16.82
N GLU A 160 -15.56 -7.50 -15.79
CA GLU A 160 -14.92 -6.28 -15.31
C GLU A 160 -14.02 -5.64 -16.39
N PHE A 161 -13.21 -6.43 -17.10
CA PHE A 161 -12.39 -5.97 -18.22
C PHE A 161 -13.19 -5.43 -19.42
N GLN A 162 -14.47 -5.78 -19.54
CA GLN A 162 -15.40 -5.18 -20.51
C GLN A 162 -15.93 -3.81 -20.06
N GLY A 163 -15.72 -3.44 -18.78
CA GLY A 163 -16.24 -2.22 -18.17
C GLY A 163 -17.66 -2.37 -17.60
N GLU A 164 -18.20 -3.58 -17.54
CA GLU A 164 -19.54 -3.86 -17.02
C GLU A 164 -19.51 -4.09 -15.50
N TYR A 165 -19.10 -3.07 -14.73
CA TYR A 165 -18.80 -3.20 -13.30
C TYR A 165 -19.96 -3.73 -12.46
N ASP A 166 -21.19 -3.24 -12.67
CA ASP A 166 -22.36 -3.70 -11.91
C ASP A 166 -22.61 -5.20 -12.13
N TYR A 167 -22.42 -5.68 -13.36
CA TYR A 167 -22.59 -7.09 -13.70
C TYR A 167 -21.42 -7.95 -13.20
N ALA A 168 -20.19 -7.45 -13.27
CA ALA A 168 -19.03 -8.08 -12.67
C ALA A 168 -19.22 -8.28 -11.16
N MET A 169 -19.76 -7.28 -10.47
CA MET A 169 -20.09 -7.39 -9.04
C MET A 169 -21.09 -8.53 -8.77
N GLU A 170 -22.17 -8.63 -9.56
CA GLU A 170 -23.13 -9.73 -9.46
C GLU A 170 -22.42 -11.09 -9.60
N LYS A 171 -21.52 -11.22 -10.57
CA LYS A 171 -20.74 -12.45 -10.79
C LYS A 171 -19.79 -12.77 -9.64
N TYR A 172 -19.09 -11.79 -9.09
CA TYR A 172 -18.29 -12.02 -7.89
C TYR A 172 -19.13 -12.48 -6.69
N TYR A 173 -20.32 -11.89 -6.49
CA TYR A 173 -21.25 -12.34 -5.46
C TYR A 173 -21.71 -13.77 -5.68
N GLU A 174 -22.03 -14.17 -6.93
CA GLU A 174 -22.37 -15.55 -7.28
C GLU A 174 -21.24 -16.52 -6.92
N VAL A 175 -19.98 -16.16 -7.20
CA VAL A 175 -18.80 -17.00 -6.87
C VAL A 175 -18.69 -17.20 -5.36
N ILE A 176 -18.77 -16.13 -4.58
CA ILE A 176 -18.68 -16.18 -3.11
C ILE A 176 -19.78 -17.08 -2.53
N GLN A 177 -21.00 -16.99 -3.05
CA GLN A 177 -22.14 -17.79 -2.57
C GLN A 177 -22.04 -19.26 -2.99
N LYS A 178 -21.62 -19.53 -4.23
CA LYS A 178 -21.62 -20.87 -4.82
C LYS A 178 -20.40 -21.69 -4.39
N TYR A 179 -19.26 -21.03 -4.16
CA TYR A 179 -17.99 -21.67 -3.81
C TYR A 179 -17.39 -21.09 -2.53
N PRO A 180 -18.11 -21.09 -1.39
CA PRO A 180 -17.60 -20.51 -0.16
C PRO A 180 -16.34 -21.22 0.32
N ARG A 181 -15.45 -20.48 0.98
CA ARG A 181 -14.18 -21.00 1.53
C ARG A 181 -13.21 -21.57 0.51
N THR A 182 -13.17 -21.00 -0.68
CA THR A 182 -12.25 -21.35 -1.76
C THR A 182 -11.35 -20.17 -2.14
N GLU A 183 -10.27 -20.44 -2.87
CA GLU A 183 -9.43 -19.40 -3.48
C GLU A 183 -10.28 -18.45 -4.31
N GLY A 184 -11.17 -18.98 -5.17
CA GLY A 184 -12.03 -18.15 -6.01
C GLY A 184 -12.96 -17.22 -5.23
N SER A 185 -13.53 -17.66 -4.09
CA SER A 185 -14.35 -16.79 -3.22
C SER A 185 -13.54 -15.70 -2.51
N ALA A 186 -12.28 -15.99 -2.16
CA ALA A 186 -11.38 -14.99 -1.56
C ALA A 186 -10.99 -13.93 -2.58
N LEU A 187 -10.54 -14.35 -3.77
CA LEU A 187 -10.23 -13.45 -4.89
C LEU A 187 -11.46 -12.64 -5.32
N SER A 188 -12.64 -13.24 -5.42
CA SER A 188 -13.88 -12.51 -5.74
C SER A 188 -14.22 -11.45 -4.68
N SER A 189 -13.96 -11.73 -3.40
CA SER A 189 -14.13 -10.76 -2.32
C SER A 189 -13.12 -9.62 -2.44
N PHE A 190 -11.89 -9.94 -2.84
CA PHE A 190 -10.83 -8.97 -3.08
C PHE A 190 -11.15 -8.04 -4.26
N TYR A 191 -11.57 -8.57 -5.41
CA TYR A 191 -11.95 -7.76 -6.57
C TYR A 191 -13.20 -6.91 -6.30
N LEU A 192 -14.21 -7.44 -5.58
CA LEU A 192 -15.32 -6.62 -5.09
C LEU A 192 -14.86 -5.45 -4.21
N ALA A 193 -13.85 -5.68 -3.36
CA ALA A 193 -13.30 -4.64 -2.52
C ALA A 193 -12.63 -3.54 -3.36
N GLN A 194 -11.85 -3.93 -4.37
CA GLN A 194 -11.21 -2.99 -5.31
C GLN A 194 -12.24 -2.19 -6.10
N LEU A 195 -13.30 -2.83 -6.61
CA LEU A 195 -14.40 -2.12 -7.28
C LEU A 195 -15.04 -1.10 -6.34
N TYR A 196 -15.38 -1.49 -5.10
CA TYR A 196 -15.92 -0.53 -4.14
C TYR A 196 -14.97 0.62 -3.84
N GLU A 197 -13.68 0.35 -3.74
CA GLU A 197 -12.68 1.33 -3.35
C GLU A 197 -12.38 2.33 -4.47
N PHE A 198 -12.08 1.84 -5.67
CA PHE A 198 -11.55 2.65 -6.76
C PHE A 198 -12.64 3.15 -7.72
N GLU A 199 -13.63 2.30 -8.05
CA GLU A 199 -14.67 2.68 -9.01
C GLU A 199 -15.83 3.41 -8.35
N TYR A 200 -16.26 2.95 -7.16
CA TYR A 200 -17.43 3.54 -6.48
C TYR A 200 -17.08 4.50 -5.34
N GLY A 201 -15.82 4.55 -4.88
CA GLY A 201 -15.39 5.37 -3.74
C GLY A 201 -16.07 5.00 -2.41
N LYS A 202 -16.65 3.80 -2.30
CA LYS A 202 -17.39 3.29 -1.13
C LYS A 202 -16.44 2.57 -0.17
N LEU A 203 -15.59 3.35 0.49
CA LEU A 203 -14.52 2.85 1.37
C LEU A 203 -15.02 1.96 2.53
N ASP A 204 -16.20 2.24 3.09
CA ASP A 204 -16.85 1.39 4.09
C ASP A 204 -17.13 -0.04 3.56
N SER A 205 -17.68 -0.11 2.34
CA SER A 205 -18.01 -1.38 1.69
C SER A 205 -16.75 -2.12 1.25
N ALA A 206 -15.77 -1.39 0.72
CA ALA A 206 -14.47 -1.93 0.35
C ALA A 206 -13.80 -2.62 1.54
N LYS A 207 -13.72 -1.94 2.69
CA LYS A 207 -13.13 -2.51 3.91
C LYS A 207 -13.81 -3.82 4.32
N VAL A 208 -15.15 -3.87 4.31
CA VAL A 208 -15.90 -5.08 4.66
C VAL A 208 -15.54 -6.24 3.73
N LYS A 209 -15.35 -5.96 2.43
CA LYS A 209 -14.98 -6.97 1.44
C LYS A 209 -13.52 -7.42 1.56
N TYR A 210 -12.59 -6.51 1.84
CA TYR A 210 -11.22 -6.89 2.19
C TYR A 210 -11.16 -7.77 3.45
N ASP A 211 -11.92 -7.44 4.50
CA ASP A 211 -12.03 -8.27 5.70
C ASP A 211 -12.63 -9.66 5.41
N GLN A 212 -13.40 -9.80 4.33
CA GLN A 212 -14.01 -11.06 3.93
C GLN A 212 -12.99 -12.02 3.31
N VAL A 213 -11.95 -11.54 2.62
CA VAL A 213 -10.92 -12.36 1.94
C VAL A 213 -10.34 -13.42 2.88
N LYS A 214 -9.83 -13.00 4.05
CA LYS A 214 -9.25 -13.92 5.05
C LYS A 214 -10.26 -14.89 5.66
N LYS A 215 -11.55 -14.51 5.70
CA LYS A 215 -12.64 -15.35 6.21
C LYS A 215 -13.04 -16.43 5.21
N GLU A 216 -12.99 -16.11 3.92
CA GLU A 216 -13.18 -17.09 2.85
C GLU A 216 -11.97 -18.02 2.82
N TYR A 217 -10.77 -17.50 2.57
CA TYR A 217 -9.59 -18.34 2.48
C TYR A 217 -8.33 -17.64 2.98
N SER A 218 -7.89 -17.99 4.18
CA SER A 218 -6.76 -17.35 4.85
C SER A 218 -5.40 -17.60 4.20
N LYS A 219 -5.31 -18.56 3.26
CA LYS A 219 -4.10 -18.88 2.50
C LYS A 219 -4.14 -18.31 1.08
N SER A 220 -5.15 -17.51 0.75
CA SER A 220 -5.25 -16.86 -0.55
C SER A 220 -4.03 -15.98 -0.79
N GLU A 221 -3.60 -15.92 -2.04
CA GLU A 221 -2.55 -15.01 -2.48
C GLU A 221 -2.92 -13.54 -2.20
N SER A 222 -4.22 -13.22 -2.23
CA SER A 222 -4.74 -11.87 -1.94
C SER A 222 -4.89 -11.55 -0.45
N ALA A 223 -4.66 -12.51 0.46
CA ALA A 223 -5.00 -12.35 1.87
C ALA A 223 -4.13 -11.32 2.62
N GLU A 224 -2.86 -11.22 2.27
CA GLU A 224 -1.92 -10.25 2.87
C GLU A 224 -2.26 -8.83 2.41
N GLU A 225 -2.34 -8.62 1.10
CA GLU A 225 -2.72 -7.33 0.50
C GLU A 225 -4.09 -6.87 1.00
N ALA A 226 -5.09 -7.75 1.03
CA ALA A 226 -6.41 -7.43 1.56
C ALA A 226 -6.36 -6.97 3.03
N ALA A 227 -5.52 -7.59 3.86
CA ALA A 227 -5.38 -7.21 5.26
C ALA A 227 -4.75 -5.82 5.41
N GLU A 228 -3.76 -5.50 4.58
CA GLU A 228 -3.13 -4.17 4.53
C GLU A 228 -4.14 -3.09 4.09
N ARG A 229 -4.87 -3.33 2.98
CA ARG A 229 -5.93 -2.43 2.51
C ARG A 229 -7.03 -2.25 3.54
N SER A 230 -7.50 -3.33 4.17
CA SER A 230 -8.51 -3.24 5.23
C SER A 230 -8.05 -2.41 6.43
N LYS A 231 -6.78 -2.56 6.84
CA LYS A 231 -6.20 -1.78 7.94
C LYS A 231 -6.16 -0.29 7.58
N LEU A 232 -5.64 0.02 6.38
CA LEU A 232 -5.56 1.37 5.84
C LEU A 232 -6.94 2.03 5.84
N LEU A 233 -7.96 1.37 5.29
CA LEU A 233 -9.34 1.88 5.28
C LEU A 233 -9.94 1.99 6.68
N GLY A 234 -9.62 1.08 7.59
CA GLY A 234 -10.05 1.16 9.00
C GLY A 234 -9.55 2.43 9.70
N GLU A 235 -8.33 2.87 9.39
CA GLU A 235 -7.77 4.11 9.94
C GLU A 235 -8.48 5.34 9.38
N TYR A 236 -8.75 5.38 8.08
CA TYR A 236 -9.55 6.42 7.44
C TYR A 236 -10.95 6.54 8.05
N LEU A 237 -11.67 5.42 8.15
CA LEU A 237 -13.04 5.41 8.67
C LEU A 237 -13.11 5.84 10.13
N LYS A 238 -12.07 5.55 10.92
CA LYS A 238 -11.94 6.05 12.28
C LYS A 238 -11.78 7.57 12.29
N ILE A 239 -10.88 8.13 11.48
CA ILE A 239 -10.68 9.59 11.37
C ILE A 239 -11.99 10.26 10.95
N ARG A 240 -12.69 9.71 9.95
CA ARG A 240 -13.98 10.22 9.49
C ARG A 240 -15.04 10.21 10.59
N THR A 241 -15.17 9.09 11.30
CA THR A 241 -16.13 8.97 12.41
C THR A 241 -15.84 9.98 13.53
N ASP A 242 -14.57 10.19 13.86
CA ASP A 242 -14.16 11.18 14.86
C ASP A 242 -14.49 12.61 14.37
N LEU A 243 -14.25 12.92 13.10
CA LEU A 243 -14.60 14.20 12.48
C LEU A 243 -16.11 14.46 12.44
N ASP A 244 -16.92 13.47 12.08
CA ASP A 244 -18.38 13.63 12.01
C ASP A 244 -18.97 13.90 13.40
N LYS A 245 -18.41 13.23 14.41
CA LYS A 245 -18.75 13.49 15.80
C LYS A 245 -18.33 14.90 16.22
N ASP A 246 -17.12 15.32 15.88
CA ASP A 246 -16.63 16.67 16.16
C ASP A 246 -17.50 17.74 15.50
N LYS A 247 -17.88 17.58 14.22
CA LYS A 247 -18.80 18.47 13.50
C LYS A 247 -20.18 18.54 14.17
N SER A 248 -20.73 17.39 14.56
CA SER A 248 -22.03 17.32 15.25
C SER A 248 -21.99 18.03 16.61
N ASP A 249 -20.94 17.81 17.40
CA ASP A 249 -20.76 18.45 18.70
C ASP A 249 -20.58 19.97 18.56
N LEU A 250 -19.77 20.44 17.61
CA LEU A 250 -19.59 21.87 17.32
C LEU A 250 -20.90 22.52 16.91
N TYR A 251 -21.66 21.88 16.02
CA TYR A 251 -22.95 22.40 15.59
C TYR A 251 -23.92 22.57 16.78
N LYS A 252 -24.00 21.57 17.68
CA LYS A 252 -24.84 21.63 18.88
C LYS A 252 -24.39 22.70 19.87
N LEU A 253 -23.08 22.96 19.97
CA LEU A 253 -22.54 24.04 20.81
C LEU A 253 -22.94 25.41 20.27
N GLU A 254 -22.96 25.58 18.95
CA GLU A 254 -23.34 26.83 18.31
C GLU A 254 -24.87 27.07 18.29
N HIS A 255 -25.66 26.03 18.03
CA HIS A 255 -27.09 26.15 17.70
C HIS A 255 -28.03 25.55 18.77
N GLY A 256 -27.49 24.86 19.77
CA GLY A 256 -28.26 24.12 20.77
C GLY A 256 -28.72 22.73 20.30
N ASP A 257 -29.37 22.00 21.21
CA ASP A 257 -29.75 20.59 21.01
C ASP A 257 -31.09 20.50 20.25
N SER A 258 -31.05 20.27 18.93
CA SER A 258 -32.23 20.10 18.07
C SER A 258 -32.26 18.71 17.43
N SER A 259 -33.44 18.10 17.32
CA SER A 259 -33.61 16.77 16.71
C SER A 259 -33.37 16.75 15.19
N LEU A 260 -33.24 17.91 14.54
CA LEU A 260 -32.92 18.03 13.12
C LEU A 260 -31.41 17.91 12.83
N VAL A 261 -30.57 17.88 13.87
CA VAL A 261 -29.10 17.89 13.77
C VAL A 261 -28.55 16.63 13.11
N ASP A 262 -29.08 15.45 13.46
CA ASP A 262 -28.56 14.17 12.96
C ASP A 262 -28.80 13.96 11.45
N SER A 263 -29.79 14.64 10.86
CA SER A 263 -30.12 14.54 9.43
C SER A 263 -29.38 15.53 8.53
N VAL A 264 -28.89 16.66 9.07
CA VAL A 264 -28.20 17.69 8.27
C VAL A 264 -26.72 17.32 8.06
N VAL A 265 -26.05 16.81 9.10
CA VAL A 265 -24.62 16.43 9.05
C VAL A 265 -24.37 15.32 8.02
N THR A 266 -25.32 14.42 7.79
CA THR A 266 -25.22 13.32 6.82
C THR A 266 -25.40 13.74 5.36
N SER A 267 -25.95 14.93 5.08
CA SER A 267 -26.28 15.39 3.72
C SER A 267 -25.18 16.20 3.02
N VAL A 268 -24.21 16.72 3.77
CA VAL A 268 -23.13 17.57 3.23
C VAL A 268 -22.05 16.74 2.53
N ASP A 269 -21.95 15.45 2.85
CA ASP A 269 -20.89 14.54 2.40
C ASP A 269 -21.03 14.02 0.95
N THR A 270 -22.15 14.28 0.26
CA THR A 270 -22.38 13.77 -1.12
C THR A 270 -21.95 14.70 -2.25
N LEU A 271 -21.50 15.93 -1.98
CA LEU A 271 -21.18 16.92 -3.01
C LEU A 271 -19.92 17.73 -2.68
N SER A 272 -18.74 17.14 -2.83
CA SER A 272 -17.51 17.92 -2.93
C SER A 272 -16.37 17.18 -3.64
N ALA A 273 -16.37 17.29 -4.97
CA ALA A 273 -15.19 17.17 -5.83
C ALA A 273 -15.27 18.32 -6.88
N PRO A 274 -14.15 18.69 -7.53
CA PRO A 274 -13.24 19.77 -7.14
C PRO A 274 -13.56 21.10 -7.86
N VAL A 275 -13.60 22.21 -7.10
CA VAL A 275 -13.69 23.59 -7.63
C VAL A 275 -12.43 24.42 -7.25
N THR A 276 -11.39 23.78 -6.71
CA THR A 276 -10.37 24.51 -5.93
C THR A 276 -9.14 24.98 -6.69
N ALA A 277 -8.81 24.41 -7.86
CA ALA A 277 -7.68 24.88 -8.68
C ALA A 277 -7.91 26.31 -9.21
N GLU A 278 -9.17 26.70 -9.44
CA GLU A 278 -9.53 28.03 -9.93
C GLU A 278 -9.58 29.08 -8.80
N LEU A 279 -9.80 28.65 -7.56
CA LEU A 279 -9.82 29.52 -6.38
C LEU A 279 -8.42 29.98 -5.93
N PHE A 280 -7.39 29.14 -6.10
CA PHE A 280 -6.02 29.52 -5.74
C PHE A 280 -5.41 30.56 -6.70
N ARG A 281 -5.78 30.53 -7.99
CA ARG A 281 -5.41 31.60 -8.95
C ARG A 281 -5.95 32.97 -8.55
N ASN A 282 -7.12 33.02 -7.92
CA ASN A 282 -7.77 34.28 -7.56
C ASN A 282 -7.24 34.88 -6.25
N GLN A 283 -6.81 34.05 -5.29
CA GLN A 283 -6.28 34.54 -4.01
C GLN A 283 -4.84 35.06 -4.07
N VAL A 284 -4.01 34.58 -5.00
CA VAL A 284 -2.63 35.08 -5.17
C VAL A 284 -2.61 36.47 -5.81
N ASN A 285 -3.65 36.86 -6.55
CA ASN A 285 -3.73 38.16 -7.23
C ASN A 285 -4.32 39.30 -6.35
N GLU A 286 -4.93 39.00 -5.20
CA GLU A 286 -5.56 40.04 -4.36
C GLU A 286 -4.60 40.76 -3.40
N ASN A 287 -3.33 40.34 -3.28
CA ASN A 287 -2.36 40.94 -2.36
C ASN A 287 -1.32 41.89 -3.00
N THR A 288 -1.63 42.46 -4.16
CA THR A 288 -0.94 43.66 -4.65
C THR A 288 -1.94 44.68 -5.18
N ASN A 289 -2.11 45.76 -4.40
CA ASN A 289 -2.11 47.17 -4.82
C ASN A 289 -3.30 47.99 -4.30
N THR A 290 -2.94 49.00 -3.50
CA THR A 290 -3.72 50.19 -3.17
C THR A 290 -4.21 50.90 -4.44
N GLY A 291 -5.46 51.35 -4.41
CA GLY A 291 -6.25 51.64 -5.60
C GLY A 291 -5.84 52.79 -6.51
N PHE A 292 -6.31 52.69 -7.74
CA PHE A 292 -6.77 53.77 -8.61
C PHE A 292 -7.76 53.16 -9.61
N ASP A 293 -8.93 53.80 -9.74
CA ASP A 293 -9.94 53.52 -10.75
C ASP A 293 -9.35 53.58 -12.17
N ASN A 294 -9.73 52.62 -13.02
CA ASN A 294 -10.08 52.77 -14.44
C ASN A 294 -10.21 51.37 -15.07
N ASP A 295 -11.43 50.83 -15.07
CA ASP A 295 -11.83 49.69 -15.88
C ASP A 295 -12.27 50.19 -17.27
N PRO A 296 -11.61 49.80 -18.38
CA PRO A 296 -12.06 50.13 -19.72
C PRO A 296 -12.64 48.92 -20.49
N PHE A 297 -13.17 47.88 -19.83
CA PHE A 297 -13.91 46.80 -20.50
C PHE A 297 -15.10 46.30 -19.68
N SER A 298 -16.11 47.15 -19.56
CA SER A 298 -17.49 46.72 -19.34
C SER A 298 -18.21 46.58 -20.68
N ASP A 299 -18.76 45.40 -20.96
CA ASP A 299 -20.08 45.24 -21.59
C ASP A 299 -20.59 43.78 -21.47
N PRO A 300 -21.88 43.50 -21.73
CA PRO A 300 -22.75 42.81 -20.77
C PRO A 300 -23.38 41.54 -21.36
N ASP A 301 -23.78 40.59 -20.50
CA ASP A 301 -24.99 39.76 -20.66
C ASP A 301 -24.91 38.51 -19.80
N SER A 302 -25.78 38.44 -18.79
CA SER A 302 -26.74 37.33 -18.63
C SER A 302 -27.50 37.45 -17.30
N THR A 303 -28.63 38.15 -17.39
CA THR A 303 -29.96 37.74 -16.88
C THR A 303 -30.06 36.85 -15.63
N ASN A 304 -30.55 37.48 -14.55
CA ASN A 304 -31.71 37.11 -13.72
C ASN A 304 -32.08 35.61 -13.52
N ASN A 305 -32.16 35.18 -12.25
CA ASN A 305 -33.47 35.14 -11.55
C ASN A 305 -33.36 34.87 -10.03
N THR A 306 -33.80 35.87 -9.26
CA THR A 306 -34.65 35.84 -8.04
C THR A 306 -34.83 34.56 -7.23
N PHE A 307 -34.64 34.68 -5.91
CA PHE A 307 -35.66 34.26 -4.93
C PHE A 307 -35.86 35.33 -3.85
N ALA A 308 -37.14 35.54 -3.55
CA ALA A 308 -37.71 36.72 -2.92
C ALA A 308 -37.65 36.69 -1.40
N ASP A 309 -37.51 37.91 -0.87
CA ASP A 309 -37.75 38.34 0.49
C ASP A 309 -39.21 38.06 0.91
N THR A 310 -39.41 37.47 2.08
CA THR A 310 -40.71 37.55 2.77
C THR A 310 -40.48 37.62 4.27
N THR A 311 -40.51 38.87 4.74
CA THR A 311 -40.60 39.26 6.13
C THR A 311 -41.95 38.84 6.71
N VAL A 312 -41.94 37.95 7.71
CA VAL A 312 -43.06 37.76 8.64
C VAL A 312 -42.56 38.04 10.05
N GLN A 313 -42.95 39.20 10.58
CA GLN A 313 -42.85 39.51 12.00
C GLN A 313 -43.90 38.68 12.75
N GLN A 314 -43.46 37.75 13.61
CA GLN A 314 -44.29 37.22 14.69
C GLN A 314 -43.59 37.39 16.04
N LYS A 315 -44.27 38.15 16.91
CA LYS A 315 -43.90 38.50 18.28
C LYS A 315 -44.05 37.26 19.17
N LEU A 316 -42.98 36.80 19.83
CA LEU A 316 -43.05 35.73 20.84
C LEU A 316 -43.48 36.28 22.22
N PRO A 317 -44.27 35.53 23.01
CA PRO A 317 -44.62 35.90 24.39
C PRO A 317 -43.53 35.45 25.38
N ASP A 318 -43.30 36.28 26.40
CA ASP A 318 -42.42 36.00 27.54
C ASP A 318 -42.81 34.69 28.25
N LYS A 319 -41.91 33.70 28.20
CA LYS A 319 -42.01 32.52 29.06
C LYS A 319 -40.64 32.15 29.64
N LYS A 320 -40.59 32.29 30.97
CA LYS A 320 -39.52 31.94 31.91
C LYS A 320 -38.54 30.87 31.40
N ILE A 321 -37.27 31.28 31.32
CA ILE A 321 -36.10 30.45 31.03
C ILE A 321 -36.03 29.33 32.09
N LYS A 322 -36.37 28.10 31.69
CA LYS A 322 -35.96 26.90 32.41
C LYS A 322 -34.55 26.57 31.94
N THR A 323 -33.63 26.53 32.89
CA THR A 323 -32.24 26.08 32.79
C THR A 323 -32.08 24.91 31.80
N THR A 324 -31.44 25.21 30.67
CA THR A 324 -31.11 24.27 29.60
C THR A 324 -30.16 23.20 30.11
N LYS A 325 -30.50 21.93 29.85
CA LYS A 325 -29.58 20.80 30.04
C LYS A 325 -28.40 20.97 29.08
N VAL A 326 -27.22 20.58 29.53
CA VAL A 326 -25.96 20.62 28.78
C VAL A 326 -26.14 19.92 27.43
N ALA A 327 -26.02 20.66 26.32
CA ALA A 327 -26.29 20.17 24.96
C ALA A 327 -25.23 19.20 24.41
N VAL A 328 -24.00 19.24 24.95
CA VAL A 328 -22.88 18.38 24.54
C VAL A 328 -22.10 17.93 25.78
N SER A 329 -21.82 16.64 25.90
CA SER A 329 -21.13 16.07 27.07
C SER A 329 -19.62 16.31 27.08
N ARG A 330 -19.02 16.61 25.93
CA ARG A 330 -17.60 16.95 25.77
C ARG A 330 -17.35 18.43 26.04
N ASP A 331 -16.17 18.72 26.58
CA ASP A 331 -15.67 20.07 26.81
C ASP A 331 -15.44 20.81 25.47
N PRO A 332 -16.05 21.99 25.23
CA PRO A 332 -15.96 22.71 23.95
C PRO A 332 -14.53 22.88 23.41
N ALA A 333 -13.59 23.30 24.26
CA ALA A 333 -12.20 23.51 23.85
C ALA A 333 -11.54 22.20 23.37
N LYS A 334 -11.92 21.06 23.97
CA LYS A 334 -11.44 19.74 23.54
C LYS A 334 -12.10 19.25 22.26
N VAL A 335 -13.34 19.70 21.96
CA VAL A 335 -13.99 19.42 20.68
C VAL A 335 -13.28 20.18 19.57
N GLU A 336 -13.02 21.48 19.76
CA GLU A 336 -12.28 22.32 18.81
C GLU A 336 -10.85 21.78 18.56
N GLU A 337 -10.12 21.42 19.62
CA GLU A 337 -8.79 20.82 19.51
C GLU A 337 -8.82 19.48 18.77
N SER A 338 -9.82 18.63 19.07
CA SER A 338 -10.04 17.36 18.38
C SER A 338 -10.31 17.57 16.89
N PHE A 339 -11.23 18.48 16.56
CA PHE A 339 -11.62 18.78 15.19
C PHE A 339 -10.43 19.26 14.36
N LEU A 340 -9.63 20.18 14.91
CA LEU A 340 -8.41 20.68 14.29
C LEU A 340 -7.41 19.54 14.04
N LYS A 341 -7.12 18.72 15.06
CA LYS A 341 -6.16 17.62 14.93
C LYS A 341 -6.62 16.56 13.93
N ASN A 342 -7.89 16.19 13.95
CA ASN A 342 -8.44 15.18 13.06
C ASN A 342 -8.53 15.68 11.61
N THR A 343 -8.80 16.97 11.39
CA THR A 343 -8.78 17.58 10.04
C THR A 343 -7.37 17.51 9.46
N TYR A 344 -6.36 17.93 10.23
CA TYR A 344 -4.97 17.81 9.80
C TYR A 344 -4.58 16.35 9.53
N ARG A 345 -4.97 15.44 10.43
CA ARG A 345 -4.68 14.01 10.32
C ARG A 345 -5.30 13.38 9.07
N LEU A 346 -6.50 13.80 8.67
CA LEU A 346 -7.13 13.34 7.44
C LEU A 346 -6.32 13.75 6.20
N ALA A 347 -5.88 15.01 6.14
CA ALA A 347 -5.02 15.49 5.06
C ALA A 347 -3.68 14.73 5.00
N GLU A 348 -3.07 14.51 6.16
CA GLU A 348 -1.81 13.76 6.27
C GLU A 348 -1.96 12.28 5.89
N TYR A 349 -3.08 11.66 6.28
CA TYR A 349 -3.42 10.29 5.89
C TYR A 349 -3.49 10.16 4.36
N PHE A 350 -4.17 11.09 3.67
CA PHE A 350 -4.24 11.05 2.21
C PHE A 350 -2.88 11.24 1.55
N LEU A 351 -2.00 12.05 2.14
CA LEU A 351 -0.66 12.28 1.59
C LEU A 351 0.29 11.10 1.83
N LEU A 352 0.36 10.59 3.05
CA LEU A 352 1.42 9.67 3.47
C LEU A 352 1.00 8.20 3.39
N ASP A 353 -0.22 7.89 3.80
CA ASP A 353 -0.68 6.51 3.96
C ASP A 353 -1.44 6.04 2.71
N TYR A 354 -2.40 6.83 2.24
CA TYR A 354 -3.27 6.48 1.10
C TYR A 354 -2.74 6.93 -0.27
N GLN A 355 -1.78 7.87 -0.27
CA GLN A 355 -1.12 8.42 -1.48
C GLN A 355 -2.09 8.99 -2.52
N HIS A 356 -3.19 9.59 -2.08
CA HIS A 356 -4.18 10.23 -2.93
C HIS A 356 -4.02 11.75 -2.86
N TYR A 357 -3.08 12.26 -3.66
CA TYR A 357 -2.62 13.66 -3.58
C TYR A 357 -3.74 14.68 -3.79
N ASP A 358 -4.69 14.43 -4.69
CA ASP A 358 -5.82 15.34 -4.93
C ASP A 358 -6.67 15.55 -3.66
N SER A 359 -6.98 14.46 -2.94
CA SER A 359 -7.71 14.51 -1.67
C SER A 359 -6.87 15.18 -0.59
N ALA A 360 -5.57 14.90 -0.53
CA ALA A 360 -4.66 15.58 0.38
C ALA A 360 -4.64 17.11 0.15
N LEU A 361 -4.59 17.55 -1.12
CA LEU A 361 -4.66 18.97 -1.48
C LEU A 361 -5.96 19.61 -1.00
N VAL A 362 -7.11 18.96 -1.23
CA VAL A 362 -8.41 19.47 -0.79
C VAL A 362 -8.42 19.65 0.73
N GLU A 363 -8.00 18.63 1.48
CA GLU A 363 -8.03 18.65 2.94
C GLU A 363 -7.00 19.61 3.55
N TYR A 364 -5.79 19.70 3.00
CA TYR A 364 -4.80 20.68 3.45
C TYR A 364 -5.23 22.12 3.15
N ASN A 365 -5.83 22.38 1.99
CA ASN A 365 -6.38 23.69 1.66
C ASN A 365 -7.54 24.07 2.60
N PHE A 366 -8.43 23.12 2.89
CA PHE A 366 -9.46 23.30 3.90
C PHE A 366 -8.84 23.61 5.28
N PHE A 367 -7.78 22.89 5.67
CA PHE A 367 -7.11 23.10 6.95
C PHE A 367 -6.52 24.51 7.07
N VAL A 368 -5.70 24.95 6.11
CA VAL A 368 -5.04 26.27 6.19
C VAL A 368 -6.02 27.44 6.13
N LYS A 369 -7.16 27.26 5.44
CA LYS A 369 -8.23 28.25 5.37
C LYS A 369 -8.93 28.43 6.72
N ASN A 370 -9.20 27.35 7.44
CA ASN A 370 -9.98 27.38 8.67
C ASN A 370 -9.14 27.50 9.95
N PHE A 371 -7.85 27.12 9.91
CA PHE A 371 -6.98 27.04 11.09
C PHE A 371 -5.68 27.84 10.96
N HIS A 372 -5.70 29.03 10.36
CA HIS A 372 -4.51 29.83 10.06
C HIS A 372 -3.58 30.12 11.28
N ASP A 373 -4.14 30.20 12.49
CA ASP A 373 -3.40 30.43 13.73
C ASP A 373 -2.84 29.15 14.39
N SER A 374 -3.09 27.98 13.80
CA SER A 374 -2.63 26.70 14.34
C SER A 374 -1.11 26.52 14.24
N LEU A 375 -0.52 25.87 15.23
CA LEU A 375 0.89 25.42 15.20
C LEU A 375 1.16 24.42 14.07
N LEU A 376 0.13 23.76 13.54
CA LEU A 376 0.24 22.81 12.42
C LEU A 376 0.18 23.50 11.04
N THR A 377 -0.20 24.78 10.98
CA THR A 377 -0.38 25.51 9.71
C THR A 377 0.90 25.62 8.87
N PRO A 378 2.09 25.90 9.44
CA PRO A 378 3.34 25.86 8.68
C PRO A 378 3.63 24.48 8.08
N LYS A 379 3.26 23.40 8.80
CA LYS A 379 3.41 22.02 8.32
C LYS A 379 2.44 21.74 7.17
N ALA A 380 1.18 22.16 7.29
CA ALA A 380 0.18 22.03 6.23
C ALA A 380 0.60 22.77 4.94
N TYR A 381 1.10 24.00 5.05
CA TYR A 381 1.66 24.72 3.90
C TYR A 381 2.88 24.03 3.32
N TYR A 382 3.74 23.43 4.15
CA TYR A 382 4.87 22.66 3.67
C TYR A 382 4.42 21.37 2.95
N SER A 383 3.38 20.70 3.43
CA SER A 383 2.78 19.56 2.74
C SER A 383 2.21 19.96 1.37
N LEU A 384 1.50 21.10 1.29
CA LEU A 384 1.04 21.66 0.01
C LEU A 384 2.23 21.98 -0.91
N PHE A 385 3.28 22.61 -0.37
CA PHE A 385 4.51 22.88 -1.12
C PHE A 385 5.10 21.60 -1.70
N TYR A 386 5.22 20.54 -0.90
CA TYR A 386 5.73 19.24 -1.35
C TYR A 386 4.90 18.66 -2.49
N ILE A 387 3.57 18.68 -2.38
CA ILE A 387 2.70 18.15 -3.44
C ILE A 387 2.90 18.94 -4.74
N TYR A 388 2.85 20.27 -4.69
CA TYR A 388 3.03 21.08 -5.90
C TYR A 388 4.46 21.00 -6.47
N ASN A 389 5.49 20.96 -5.63
CA ASN A 389 6.87 20.95 -6.06
C ASN A 389 7.32 19.59 -6.60
N ASP A 390 7.06 18.51 -5.85
CA ASP A 390 7.66 17.19 -6.11
C ASP A 390 6.70 16.23 -6.85
N VAL A 391 5.38 16.42 -6.70
CA VAL A 391 4.37 15.55 -7.34
C VAL A 391 3.86 16.19 -8.63
N GLU A 392 3.33 17.42 -8.56
CA GLU A 392 2.74 18.09 -9.72
C GLU A 392 3.77 18.80 -10.62
N ASN A 393 4.96 19.12 -10.09
CA ASN A 393 5.97 19.95 -10.73
C ASN A 393 5.47 21.37 -11.10
N ASP A 394 4.51 21.91 -10.35
CA ASP A 394 4.05 23.31 -10.48
C ASP A 394 4.94 24.24 -9.63
N SER A 395 6.04 24.70 -10.25
CA SER A 395 7.00 25.61 -9.62
C SER A 395 6.38 26.95 -9.22
N LEU A 396 5.31 27.41 -9.88
CA LEU A 396 4.72 28.73 -9.59
C LEU A 396 3.97 28.72 -8.26
N ILE A 397 3.13 27.69 -8.05
CA ILE A 397 2.40 27.51 -6.80
C ILE A 397 3.38 27.13 -5.69
N ALA A 398 4.34 26.24 -5.97
CA ALA A 398 5.39 25.87 -5.02
C ALA A 398 6.20 27.08 -4.55
N ASP A 399 6.67 27.95 -5.45
CA ASP A 399 7.42 29.16 -5.07
C ASP A 399 6.56 30.14 -4.26
N SER A 400 5.27 30.25 -4.59
CA SER A 400 4.32 31.07 -3.83
C SER A 400 4.15 30.57 -2.40
N LEU A 401 3.95 29.25 -2.22
CA LEU A 401 3.83 28.60 -0.91
C LEU A 401 5.13 28.70 -0.12
N LYS A 402 6.28 28.53 -0.78
CA LYS A 402 7.60 28.69 -0.18
C LYS A 402 7.79 30.11 0.37
N ASN A 403 7.47 31.13 -0.44
CA ASN A 403 7.56 32.52 0.00
C ASN A 403 6.60 32.83 1.15
N LEU A 404 5.38 32.28 1.10
CA LEU A 404 4.40 32.39 2.19
C LEU A 404 4.96 31.83 3.51
N ILE A 405 5.55 30.63 3.47
CA ILE A 405 6.16 30.00 4.65
C ILE A 405 7.33 30.85 5.18
N LEU A 406 8.21 31.32 4.29
CA LEU A 406 9.37 32.14 4.67
C LEU A 406 8.98 33.50 5.27
N THR A 407 7.92 34.13 4.76
CA THR A 407 7.51 35.48 5.18
C THR A 407 6.60 35.46 6.40
N HIS A 408 5.59 34.58 6.43
CA HIS A 408 4.59 34.55 7.51
C HIS A 408 4.97 33.62 8.65
N TYR A 409 5.79 32.59 8.39
CA TYR A 409 6.21 31.62 9.39
C TYR A 409 7.74 31.47 9.49
N PRO A 410 8.52 32.56 9.54
CA PRO A 410 9.99 32.55 9.44
C PRO A 410 10.69 31.76 10.54
N LYS A 411 10.03 31.57 11.69
CA LYS A 411 10.55 30.81 12.84
C LYS A 411 10.27 29.31 12.75
N SER A 412 9.40 28.87 11.85
CA SER A 412 9.05 27.46 11.69
C SER A 412 10.23 26.64 11.15
N THR A 413 10.28 25.35 11.48
CA THR A 413 11.31 24.44 10.96
C THR A 413 11.23 24.29 9.45
N TYR A 414 10.03 24.37 8.88
CA TYR A 414 9.78 24.37 7.43
C TYR A 414 10.37 25.61 6.74
N ALA A 415 10.21 26.81 7.31
CA ALA A 415 10.85 28.02 6.78
C ALA A 415 12.38 27.90 6.83
N LYS A 416 12.93 27.37 7.93
CA LYS A 416 14.37 27.12 8.06
C LYS A 416 14.86 26.16 6.96
N GLN A 417 14.15 25.04 6.74
CA GLN A 417 14.46 24.06 5.68
C GLN A 417 14.42 24.67 4.27
N LEU A 418 13.36 25.41 3.94
CA LEU A 418 13.16 26.00 2.62
C LEU A 418 14.14 27.14 2.28
N SER A 419 14.73 27.78 3.30
CA SER A 419 15.67 28.89 3.10
C SER A 419 17.06 28.47 2.61
N GLY A 420 17.37 27.15 2.59
CA GLY A 420 18.68 26.63 2.18
C GLY A 420 19.84 27.01 3.11
N LYS A 421 19.59 27.77 4.18
CA LYS A 421 20.56 28.04 5.24
C LYS A 421 20.64 26.80 6.13
N THR A 422 21.85 26.25 6.33
CA THR A 422 22.11 25.36 7.45
C THR A 422 21.57 25.99 8.73
N VAL A 423 21.02 25.18 9.63
CA VAL A 423 20.47 25.58 10.93
C VAL A 423 21.50 26.43 11.68
N VAL A 424 21.48 27.74 11.45
CA VAL A 424 22.16 28.73 12.28
C VAL A 424 21.05 29.30 13.13
N VAL A 425 20.92 28.70 14.31
CA VAL A 425 20.02 29.17 15.35
C VAL A 425 20.42 30.60 15.68
N ASP A 426 19.45 31.51 15.63
CA ASP A 426 19.63 32.89 16.06
C ASP A 426 20.08 32.89 17.54
N LYS A 427 21.20 33.54 17.87
CA LYS A 427 21.84 33.41 19.19
C LYS A 427 20.91 33.79 20.35
N ASP A 428 19.95 34.69 20.11
CA ASP A 428 18.99 35.14 21.13
C ASP A 428 17.85 34.15 21.41
N ASP A 429 17.45 33.33 20.42
CA ASP A 429 16.44 32.30 20.62
C ASP A 429 17.09 30.99 21.12
N ASP A 430 18.35 30.70 20.75
CA ASP A 430 19.13 29.61 21.35
C ASP A 430 19.32 29.81 22.86
N GLU A 431 19.62 31.05 23.30
CA GLU A 431 19.79 31.37 24.71
C GLU A 431 18.48 31.19 25.51
N LYS A 432 17.32 31.54 24.93
CA LYS A 432 16.01 31.34 25.58
C LYS A 432 15.61 29.87 25.67
N ILE A 433 15.82 29.11 24.60
CA ILE A 433 15.52 27.68 24.57
C ILE A 433 16.46 26.93 25.52
N LYS A 434 17.73 27.33 25.55
CA LYS A 434 18.70 26.86 26.54
C LYS A 434 18.28 27.17 27.97
N ILE A 435 17.74 28.36 28.27
CA ILE A 435 17.19 28.68 29.60
C ILE A 435 16.04 27.74 29.97
N LYS A 436 15.10 27.48 29.04
CA LYS A 436 14.02 26.52 29.26
C LYS A 436 14.52 25.08 29.44
N PHE A 437 15.55 24.70 28.69
CA PHE A 437 16.20 23.41 28.84
C PHE A 437 16.88 23.28 30.21
N LEU A 438 17.55 24.32 30.69
CA LEU A 438 18.15 24.34 32.03
C LEU A 438 17.10 24.28 33.14
N ASP A 439 15.91 24.86 32.94
CA ASP A 439 14.76 24.71 33.85
C ASP A 439 14.26 23.26 33.90
N ALA A 440 14.19 22.58 32.75
CA ALA A 440 13.87 21.16 32.69
C ALA A 440 14.93 20.28 33.38
N GLU A 441 16.22 20.60 33.21
CA GLU A 441 17.32 19.92 33.91
C GLU A 441 17.27 20.14 35.42
N ASP A 442 16.93 21.34 35.88
CA ASP A 442 16.75 21.61 37.31
C ASP A 442 15.63 20.73 37.90
N LEU A 443 14.48 20.65 37.23
CA LEU A 443 13.39 19.75 37.61
C LEU A 443 13.83 18.27 37.63
N TYR A 444 14.62 17.84 36.64
CA TYR A 444 15.20 16.51 36.59
C TYR A 444 16.14 16.24 37.77
N THR A 445 17.04 17.16 38.11
CA THR A 445 17.95 17.00 39.27
C THR A 445 17.22 16.96 40.61
N GLN A 446 16.07 17.64 40.70
CA GLN A 446 15.15 17.56 41.84
C GLN A 446 14.33 16.26 41.87
N LYS A 447 14.52 15.35 40.89
CA LYS A 447 13.78 14.09 40.71
C LYS A 447 12.28 14.26 40.44
N LYS A 448 11.88 15.43 39.91
CA LYS A 448 10.50 15.70 39.46
C LYS A 448 10.34 15.29 37.99
N TYR A 449 10.37 13.98 37.75
CA TYR A 449 10.49 13.42 36.41
C TYR A 449 9.32 13.77 35.48
N ASP A 450 8.08 13.74 35.97
CA ASP A 450 6.90 14.04 35.14
C ASP A 450 6.88 15.51 34.66
N ASP A 451 7.22 16.44 35.55
CA ASP A 451 7.31 17.87 35.23
C ASP A 451 8.49 18.15 34.27
N ALA A 452 9.62 17.47 34.48
CA ALA A 452 10.78 17.55 33.59
C ALA A 452 10.45 17.02 32.20
N ILE A 453 9.82 15.83 32.09
CA ILE A 453 9.38 15.25 30.82
C ILE A 453 8.43 16.21 30.09
N LYS A 454 7.46 16.79 30.80
CA LYS A 454 6.55 17.77 30.23
C LYS A 454 7.30 18.98 29.65
N LYS A 455 8.27 19.52 30.38
CA LYS A 455 9.09 20.64 29.91
C LYS A 455 9.98 20.28 28.72
N TYR A 456 10.58 19.09 28.70
CA TYR A 456 11.34 18.62 27.55
C TYR A 456 10.47 18.43 26.31
N ASN A 457 9.25 17.91 26.46
CA ASN A 457 8.29 17.80 25.36
C ASN A 457 7.86 19.19 24.86
N GLU A 458 7.57 20.13 25.75
CA GLU A 458 7.27 21.53 25.38
C GLU A 458 8.41 22.16 24.56
N ILE A 459 9.67 21.86 24.87
CA ILE A 459 10.84 22.32 24.10
C ILE A 459 10.92 21.61 22.75
N ALA A 460 10.74 20.29 22.73
CA ALA A 460 10.86 19.47 21.53
C ALA A 460 9.74 19.76 20.50
N ASP A 461 8.52 19.98 20.97
CA ASP A 461 7.34 20.19 20.13
C ASP A 461 7.28 21.62 19.57
N HIS A 462 7.93 22.59 20.23
CA HIS A 462 7.97 23.99 19.80
C HIS A 462 9.08 24.28 18.77
N ASP A 463 10.15 23.48 18.70
CA ASP A 463 11.28 23.76 17.80
C ASP A 463 11.97 22.49 17.30
N SER A 464 11.32 21.79 16.37
CA SER A 464 11.74 20.47 15.89
C SER A 464 13.02 20.47 15.01
N GLY A 465 14.00 21.33 15.25
CA GLY A 465 15.25 21.38 14.47
C GLY A 465 16.51 21.86 15.21
N THR A 466 16.43 22.22 16.50
CA THR A 466 17.60 22.72 17.26
C THR A 466 18.25 21.66 18.14
N VAL A 467 19.52 21.89 18.49
CA VAL A 467 20.31 21.00 19.38
C VAL A 467 19.58 20.73 20.70
N TRP A 468 18.82 21.69 21.21
CA TRP A 468 18.06 21.57 22.45
C TRP A 468 16.80 20.73 22.32
N ALA A 469 16.08 20.79 21.19
CA ALA A 469 14.95 19.90 20.93
C ALA A 469 15.41 18.44 20.80
N THR A 470 16.51 18.19 20.08
CA THR A 470 17.10 16.85 19.98
C THR A 470 17.56 16.33 21.35
N LYS A 471 18.19 17.18 22.18
CA LYS A 471 18.55 16.83 23.55
C LYS A 471 17.33 16.56 24.43
N SER A 472 16.26 17.34 24.27
CA SER A 472 15.02 17.21 25.05
C SER A 472 14.30 15.89 24.72
N ARG A 473 14.14 15.56 23.43
CA ARG A 473 13.57 14.27 23.02
C ARG A 473 14.40 13.09 23.53
N TYR A 474 15.74 13.22 23.53
CA TYR A 474 16.61 12.20 24.09
C TYR A 474 16.47 12.07 25.61
N ALA A 475 16.37 13.20 26.32
CA ALA A 475 16.21 13.24 27.79
C ALA A 475 14.91 12.54 28.22
N VAL A 476 13.80 12.74 27.50
CA VAL A 476 12.53 12.05 27.78
C VAL A 476 12.70 10.52 27.68
N GLY A 477 13.28 10.02 26.59
CA GLY A 477 13.56 8.59 26.46
C GLY A 477 14.52 8.07 27.54
N TYR A 478 15.51 8.87 27.93
CA TYR A 478 16.48 8.51 28.98
C TYR A 478 15.83 8.41 30.36
N ILE A 479 14.97 9.36 30.73
CA ILE A 479 14.23 9.36 32.00
C ILE A 479 13.33 8.12 32.08
N TYR A 480 12.58 7.83 30.99
CA TYR A 480 11.76 6.62 30.95
C TYR A 480 12.58 5.34 31.06
N GLU A 481 13.76 5.28 30.45
CA GLU A 481 14.61 4.08 30.48
C GLU A 481 15.31 3.88 31.84
N ASN A 482 15.90 4.93 32.41
CA ASN A 482 16.87 4.80 33.51
C ASN A 482 16.32 5.22 34.87
N ASP A 483 15.39 6.17 34.92
CA ASP A 483 14.84 6.69 36.18
C ASP A 483 13.47 6.08 36.51
N LEU A 484 12.57 6.01 35.52
CA LEU A 484 11.23 5.46 35.69
C LEU A 484 11.13 3.97 35.35
N MET A 485 12.13 3.41 34.66
CA MET A 485 12.20 2.01 34.21
C MET A 485 10.99 1.55 33.37
N GLU A 486 10.37 2.47 32.63
CA GLU A 486 9.24 2.23 31.73
C GLU A 486 9.73 1.96 30.30
N LYS A 487 10.21 0.73 30.08
CA LYS A 487 10.87 0.31 28.83
C LYS A 487 10.06 0.62 27.56
N ASN A 488 8.74 0.41 27.57
CA ASN A 488 7.90 0.65 26.38
C ASN A 488 7.79 2.14 26.04
N LYS A 489 7.64 3.01 27.05
CA LYS A 489 7.59 4.46 26.84
C LYS A 489 8.96 5.02 26.42
N ALA A 490 10.04 4.42 26.91
CA ALA A 490 11.39 4.73 26.46
C ALA A 490 11.60 4.41 24.97
N ILE A 491 11.16 3.22 24.52
CA ILE A 491 11.24 2.81 23.11
C ILE A 491 10.42 3.72 22.22
N GLU A 492 9.19 4.07 22.62
CA GLU A 492 8.33 5.00 21.90
C GLU A 492 9.00 6.38 21.77
N SER A 493 9.52 6.91 22.88
CA SER A 493 10.22 8.20 22.91
C SER A 493 11.48 8.22 22.03
N TYR A 494 12.28 7.15 22.07
CA TYR A 494 13.44 7.02 21.20
C TYR A 494 13.06 6.84 19.74
N SER A 495 11.96 6.15 19.43
CA SER A 495 11.47 5.96 18.06
C SER A 495 11.07 7.28 17.41
N ILE A 496 10.45 8.19 18.15
CA ILE A 496 10.16 9.55 17.69
C ILE A 496 11.45 10.30 17.35
N LEU A 497 12.45 10.25 18.24
CA LEU A 497 13.76 10.88 18.02
C LEU A 497 14.51 10.29 16.81
N ALA A 498 14.46 8.97 16.63
CA ALA A 498 15.09 8.28 15.50
C ALA A 498 14.41 8.63 14.16
N LYS A 499 13.08 8.77 14.15
CA LYS A 499 12.29 9.14 12.97
C LYS A 499 12.52 10.59 12.57
N GLU A 500 12.53 11.50 13.53
CA GLU A 500 12.64 12.94 13.26
C GLU A 500 14.09 13.41 13.01
N TYR A 501 15.08 12.77 13.65
CA TYR A 501 16.49 13.22 13.61
C TYR A 501 17.52 12.10 13.35
N PRO A 502 17.33 11.25 12.34
CA PRO A 502 18.13 10.02 12.15
C PRO A 502 19.65 10.29 12.03
N ASN A 503 20.03 11.47 11.54
CA ASN A 503 21.44 11.80 11.25
C ASN A 503 22.18 12.51 12.40
N THR A 504 21.49 12.87 13.48
CA THR A 504 22.11 13.51 14.66
C THR A 504 22.83 12.48 15.55
N ASN A 505 23.77 12.92 16.39
CA ASN A 505 24.45 12.02 17.33
C ASN A 505 23.45 11.31 18.25
N GLN A 506 22.46 12.04 18.77
CA GLN A 506 21.40 11.53 19.63
C GLN A 506 20.43 10.62 18.86
N GLY A 507 20.10 10.95 17.60
CA GLY A 507 19.28 10.11 16.74
C GLY A 507 19.94 8.77 16.41
N LYS A 508 21.24 8.76 16.11
CA LYS A 508 22.01 7.52 15.93
C LYS A 508 22.06 6.66 17.20
N ILE A 509 22.17 7.30 18.36
CA ILE A 509 22.09 6.60 19.66
C ILE A 509 20.67 6.04 19.85
N ALA A 510 19.62 6.81 19.55
CA ALA A 510 18.24 6.37 19.66
C ALA A 510 17.95 5.16 18.75
N ILE A 511 18.37 5.20 17.49
CA ILE A 511 18.28 4.07 16.55
C ILE A 511 18.92 2.81 17.15
N LYS A 512 20.11 2.95 17.76
CA LYS A 512 20.79 1.84 18.42
C LYS A 512 20.08 1.35 19.69
N LYS A 513 19.37 2.23 20.40
CA LYS A 513 18.60 1.89 21.60
C LYS A 513 17.24 1.25 21.30
N ILE A 514 16.65 1.53 20.13
CA ILE A 514 15.39 0.92 19.66
C ILE A 514 15.65 -0.46 19.06
N ALA A 515 16.80 -0.65 18.41
CA ALA A 515 17.20 -1.96 17.92
C ALA A 515 17.20 -2.96 19.09
N GLU A 516 16.38 -4.01 18.99
CA GLU A 516 16.42 -5.10 19.96
C GLU A 516 17.87 -5.60 20.06
N PRO A 517 18.38 -5.93 21.27
CA PRO A 517 19.64 -6.64 21.34
C PRO A 517 19.53 -7.87 20.44
N PRO A 518 20.59 -8.23 19.69
CA PRO A 518 20.54 -9.43 18.85
C PRO A 518 20.03 -10.56 19.73
N LYS A 519 18.99 -11.28 19.26
CA LYS A 519 18.58 -12.53 19.91
C LYS A 519 19.86 -13.30 20.15
N GLU A 520 20.19 -13.59 21.41
CA GLU A 520 21.29 -14.49 21.69
C GLU A 520 21.00 -15.74 20.87
N GLU A 521 21.83 -15.99 19.85
CA GLU A 521 21.78 -17.25 19.14
C GLU A 521 21.87 -18.32 20.23
N PRO A 522 20.96 -19.31 20.23
CA PRO A 522 21.07 -20.39 21.19
C PRO A 522 22.49 -20.94 21.05
N LYS A 523 23.26 -20.88 22.15
CA LYS A 523 24.59 -21.49 22.20
C LYS A 523 24.46 -22.88 21.58
N PRO A 524 25.35 -23.27 20.65
CA PRO A 524 25.36 -24.62 20.13
C PRO A 524 25.28 -25.56 21.32
N ILE A 525 24.29 -26.44 21.32
CA ILE A 525 24.23 -27.54 22.27
C ILE A 525 25.55 -28.28 22.08
N GLU A 526 26.47 -28.14 23.05
CA GLU A 526 27.63 -29.01 23.12
C GLU A 526 27.09 -30.43 23.24
N ALA A 527 27.13 -31.15 22.13
CA ALA A 527 26.93 -32.58 22.14
C ALA A 527 27.94 -33.17 23.15
N PRO A 528 27.52 -34.09 24.03
CA PRO A 528 28.48 -34.76 24.90
C PRO A 528 29.53 -35.43 24.03
N VAL A 529 30.78 -35.02 24.22
CA VAL A 529 31.93 -35.78 23.77
C VAL A 529 31.89 -37.09 24.54
N ASP A 530 31.36 -38.13 23.91
CA ASP A 530 31.77 -39.49 24.23
C ASP A 530 32.72 -40.01 23.14
N SER A 531 33.75 -40.62 23.68
CA SER A 531 35.01 -41.07 23.14
C SER A 531 34.90 -42.11 22.03
N THR A 532 35.76 -41.96 21.02
CA THR A 532 36.38 -43.03 20.18
C THR A 532 35.41 -43.93 19.39
N ILE A 533 35.56 -44.06 18.07
CA ILE A 533 36.55 -44.96 17.45
C ILE A 533 36.68 -44.58 15.96
N ASP A 534 37.93 -44.48 15.55
CA ASP A 534 38.41 -44.40 14.17
C ASP A 534 38.26 -45.77 13.48
N MET A 535 37.87 -45.80 12.21
CA MET A 535 38.66 -46.43 11.14
C MET A 535 37.88 -46.57 9.83
N ASN A 536 38.53 -46.09 8.76
CA ASN A 536 38.68 -46.69 7.44
C ASN A 536 37.98 -48.03 7.13
N THR A 537 37.69 -48.19 5.83
CA THR A 537 37.36 -49.44 5.09
C THR A 537 35.86 -49.82 5.12
N LEU A 538 35.18 -50.33 4.08
CA LEU A 538 35.41 -50.60 2.65
C LEU A 538 34.04 -51.10 2.12
N SER A 539 33.82 -50.96 0.81
CA SER A 539 33.06 -51.87 -0.09
C SER A 539 31.59 -52.27 0.16
N LEU A 540 30.85 -52.23 -0.96
CA LEU A 540 29.59 -52.91 -1.29
C LEU A 540 29.46 -54.33 -0.71
N PRO A 541 28.24 -54.81 -0.42
CA PRO A 541 27.94 -56.23 -0.43
C PRO A 541 27.06 -56.61 -1.63
N ASP A 542 27.51 -57.64 -2.34
CA ASP A 542 26.66 -58.46 -3.21
C ASP A 542 26.56 -59.88 -2.62
N SER A 543 25.37 -60.44 -2.80
CA SER A 543 25.04 -61.87 -2.82
C SER A 543 25.11 -62.74 -1.55
N SER A 544 23.98 -63.42 -1.36
CA SER A 544 23.81 -64.84 -1.01
C SER A 544 23.53 -65.23 0.44
N GLN A 545 22.37 -65.89 0.59
CA GLN A 545 22.04 -67.05 1.46
C GLN A 545 22.19 -66.82 2.98
N GLN A 546 21.26 -67.19 3.87
CA GLN A 546 20.42 -68.38 3.93
C GLN A 546 19.54 -68.27 5.20
N GLN A 547 18.30 -68.78 5.12
CA GLN A 547 17.55 -69.53 6.16
C GLN A 547 17.30 -68.90 7.55
N SER A 548 16.02 -68.59 7.85
CA SER A 548 15.08 -69.38 8.68
C SER A 548 15.36 -69.23 10.19
N SER A 549 14.42 -68.95 11.08
CA SER A 549 13.10 -69.55 11.30
C SER A 549 12.50 -68.99 12.61
N GLY A 550 11.18 -69.04 12.76
CA GLY A 550 10.45 -69.02 14.05
C GLY A 550 9.88 -67.65 14.41
N GLU A 551 8.56 -67.44 14.29
CA GLU A 551 7.54 -67.61 15.37
C GLU A 551 7.67 -66.49 16.42
N GLU A 552 6.67 -65.65 16.72
CA GLU A 552 5.19 -65.70 16.61
C GLU A 552 4.60 -64.37 16.13
#